data_AF-A0A7Y2KHU6-F1
#
_entry.id   AF-A0A7Y2KHU6-F1
#
_cell.length_a   1.000
_cell.length_b   1.000
_cell.length_c   1.000
_cell.angle_alpha   90.00
_cell.angle_beta   90.00
_cell.angle_gamma   90.00
#
_symmetry.space_group_name_H-M   'P 1'
#
loop_
_entity.id
_entity.type
_entity.pdbx_description
1 polymer ?
#
loop_
_entity_poly.entity_id
_entity_poly.type
_entity_poly.pdbx_seq_one_letter_code
_entity_poly.pdbx_strand_id
1 'polypeptide(L)' 'MYSRQIEGRTLTLVPSGWTYRNTFVLYDRETNTLWYPYRKGLKGIQGKYFERWLPKLSSDDTTWEKWRAKHPSSEILE' A
#
# COMPACT_ATOMS: atom_id res chain seq x y z
N MET A 1 -4.72 2.96 -2.10
CA MET A 1 -3.78 2.02 -2.76
C MET A 1 -2.37 2.61 -2.84
N TYR A 2 -1.32 1.79 -2.85
CA TYR A 2 0.09 2.22 -2.91
C TYR A 2 0.81 1.58 -4.10
N SER A 3 1.78 2.30 -4.68
CA SER A 3 2.67 1.73 -5.70
C SER A 3 3.62 0.72 -5.08
N ARG A 4 4.07 -0.23 -5.91
CA ARG A 4 5.17 -1.15 -5.60
C ARG A 4 6.37 -0.95 -6.52
N GLN A 5 6.39 0.14 -7.29
CA GLN A 5 7.46 0.44 -8.25
C GLN A 5 8.47 1.41 -7.63
N ILE A 6 9.74 1.04 -7.69
CA ILE A 6 10.87 1.92 -7.39
C ILE A 6 12.02 1.59 -8.32
N GLU A 7 12.63 2.60 -8.95
CA GLU A 7 13.82 2.41 -9.80
C GLU A 7 13.62 1.37 -10.93
N GLY A 8 12.43 1.35 -11.54
CA GLY A 8 12.09 0.40 -12.61
C GLY A 8 11.88 -1.05 -12.14
N ARG A 9 11.85 -1.28 -10.83
CA ARG A 9 11.64 -2.59 -10.22
C ARG A 9 10.32 -2.65 -9.47
N THR A 10 9.70 -3.81 -9.56
CA THR A 10 8.48 -4.15 -8.85
C THR A 10 8.82 -4.92 -7.58
N LEU A 11 8.44 -4.39 -6.42
CA LEU A 11 8.66 -5.04 -5.13
C LEU A 11 7.52 -6.00 -4.77
N THR A 12 7.85 -7.05 -4.03
CA THR A 12 6.90 -7.94 -3.37
C THR A 12 6.72 -7.50 -1.93
N LEU A 13 5.65 -6.74 -1.68
CA LEU A 13 5.29 -6.28 -0.34
C LEU A 13 4.39 -7.30 0.35
N VAL A 14 4.79 -7.74 1.55
CA VAL A 14 4.05 -8.68 2.39
C VAL A 14 3.84 -8.11 3.79
N PRO A 15 2.86 -8.60 4.58
CA PRO A 15 2.76 -8.22 5.97
C PRO A 15 4.03 -8.58 6.73
N SER A 16 4.55 -7.67 7.55
CA SER A 16 5.71 -7.98 8.40
C SER A 16 5.35 -8.84 9.62
N GLY A 17 4.06 -8.93 9.96
CA GLY A 17 3.57 -9.49 11.22
C GLY A 17 3.56 -8.48 12.38
N TRP A 18 4.04 -7.26 12.17
CA TRP A 18 4.10 -6.20 13.17
C TRP A 18 3.22 -5.01 12.79
N THR A 19 2.69 -4.36 13.82
CA THR A 19 2.03 -3.05 13.70
C THR A 19 2.85 -1.98 14.42
N TYR A 20 2.83 -0.77 13.88
CA TYR A 20 3.32 0.42 14.56
C TYR A 20 2.19 1.44 14.63
N ARG A 21 1.89 1.97 15.83
CA ARG A 21 0.78 2.93 16.05
C ARG A 21 -0.54 2.47 15.41
N ASN A 22 -0.92 1.22 15.67
CA ASN A 22 -2.14 0.59 15.14
C ASN A 22 -2.23 0.55 13.60
N THR A 23 -1.10 0.69 12.91
CA THR A 23 -1.00 0.62 11.45
C THR A 23 -0.07 -0.51 11.06
N PHE A 24 -0.41 -1.24 10.01
CA PHE A 24 0.43 -2.32 9.49
C PHE A 24 1.79 -1.81 9.01
N VAL A 25 2.81 -2.66 9.10
CA VAL A 25 4.11 -2.47 8.45
C VAL A 25 4.25 -3.52 7.35
N LEU A 26 4.67 -3.10 6.16
CA LEU A 26 4.94 -4.01 5.05
C LEU A 26 6.44 -4.33 4.99
N TYR A 27 6.75 -5.57 4.63
CA TYR A 27 8.10 -6.07 4.37
C TYR A 27 8.28 -6.29 2.87
N ASP A 28 9.37 -5.78 2.32
CA ASP A 28 9.83 -6.01 0.94
C ASP A 28 10.77 -7.22 0.91
N ARG A 29 10.40 -8.26 0.14
CA ARG A 29 11.16 -9.52 0.05
C ARG A 29 12.48 -9.40 -0.70
N GLU A 30 12.62 -8.43 -1.59
CA GLU A 30 13.80 -8.25 -2.42
C GLU A 30 14.90 -7.44 -1.72
N THR A 31 14.53 -6.53 -0.82
CA THR A 31 15.49 -5.59 -0.21
C THR A 31 15.49 -5.53 1.30
N ASN A 32 14.62 -6.31 1.94
CA ASN A 32 14.40 -6.34 3.38
C ASN A 32 14.01 -4.95 3.96
N THR A 33 13.45 -4.07 3.11
CA THR A 33 12.99 -2.75 3.53
C THR A 33 11.66 -2.90 4.27
N LEU A 34 11.51 -2.19 5.39
CA LEU A 34 10.23 -2.01 6.07
C LEU A 34 9.56 -0.74 5.58
N TRP A 35 8.29 -0.85 5.22
CA TRP A 35 7.51 0.22 4.63
C TRP A 35 6.33 0.59 5.53
N TYR A 36 6.27 1.85 5.95
CA TYR A 36 5.19 2.38 6.80
C TYR A 36 4.26 3.34 6.03
N PRO A 37 2.93 3.21 6.17
CA PRO A 37 1.97 4.10 5.51
C PRO A 37 1.95 5.54 6.05
N TYR A 38 1.93 6.50 5.12
CA TYR A 38 1.64 7.91 5.37
C TYR A 38 0.63 8.43 4.33
N ARG A 39 0.15 9.67 4.52
CA ARG A 39 -0.83 10.30 3.62
C ARG A 39 -0.41 10.30 2.14
N LYS A 40 0.87 10.49 1.85
CA LYS A 40 1.39 10.57 0.47
C LYS A 40 1.86 9.24 -0.13
N GLY A 41 1.95 8.17 0.66
CA GLY A 41 2.54 6.90 0.20
C GLY A 41 3.13 6.07 1.33
N LEU A 42 3.97 5.10 0.98
CA LEU A 42 4.75 4.32 1.95
C LEU A 42 6.16 4.91 2.08
N LYS A 43 6.65 5.13 3.31
CA LYS A 43 8.05 5.52 3.57
C LYS A 43 8.85 4.29 3.97
N GLY A 44 10.04 4.12 3.43
CA GLY A 44 11.02 3.17 3.95
C GLY A 44 11.49 3.62 5.34
N ILE A 45 11.21 2.82 6.36
CA ILE A 45 11.56 3.12 7.77
C ILE A 45 12.77 2.31 8.25
N GLN A 46 13.23 1.34 7.48
CA GLN A 46 14.45 0.56 7.69
C GLN A 46 14.86 -0.12 6.38
N GLY A 47 16.13 -0.45 6.21
CA GLY A 47 16.63 -1.29 5.11
C GLY A 47 17.16 -0.48 3.93
N LYS A 48 17.31 -1.14 2.77
CA LYS A 48 17.96 -0.57 1.58
C LYS A 48 17.34 0.74 1.12
N TYR A 49 16.02 0.85 1.21
CA TYR A 49 15.27 2.03 0.76
C TYR A 49 14.85 2.94 1.91
N PHE A 50 15.65 3.03 2.98
CA PHE A 50 15.40 3.96 4.09
C PHE A 50 15.18 5.40 3.58
N GLU A 51 14.14 6.04 4.11
CA GLU A 51 13.63 7.37 3.74
C GLU A 51 13.08 7.55 2.32
N ARG A 52 13.17 6.54 1.47
CA ARG A 52 12.57 6.55 0.13
C ARG A 52 11.06 6.37 0.21
N TRP A 53 10.39 6.69 -0.88
CA TRP A 53 8.93 6.72 -0.97
C TRP A 53 8.42 5.83 -2.10
N LEU A 54 7.39 5.04 -1.80
CA LEU A 54 6.49 4.47 -2.79
C LEU A 54 5.22 5.33 -2.82
N PRO A 55 4.84 5.93 -3.97
CA PRO A 55 3.74 6.88 -4.02
C PRO A 55 2.38 6.21 -3.77
N LYS A 56 1.45 6.97 -3.18
CA LYS A 56 0.02 6.61 -3.17
C LYS A 56 -0.51 6.62 -4.61
N LEU A 57 -1.28 5.60 -4.98
CA LEU A 57 -2.01 5.55 -6.24
C LEU A 57 -3.38 6.19 -6.08
N SER A 58 -3.92 6.75 -7.16
CA SER A 58 -5.30 7.25 -7.17
C SER A 58 -6.26 6.11 -6.82
N SER A 59 -7.02 6.28 -5.75
CA SER A 59 -8.01 5.32 -5.27
C SER A 59 -9.00 6.04 -4.36
N ASP A 60 -10.25 5.65 -4.42
CA ASP A 60 -11.31 6.18 -3.56
C ASP A 60 -11.44 5.33 -2.30
N ASP A 61 -11.46 5.99 -1.13
CA ASP A 61 -11.92 5.38 0.11
C ASP A 61 -13.44 5.57 0.17
N THR A 62 -14.20 4.52 -0.14
CA THR A 62 -15.67 4.58 -0.26
C THR A 62 -16.36 3.42 0.44
N THR A 63 -17.65 3.58 0.73
CA THR A 63 -18.51 2.49 1.23
C THR A 63 -19.16 1.75 0.07
N TRP A 64 -19.57 0.50 0.31
CA TRP A 64 -20.28 -0.29 -0.70
C TRP A 64 -21.56 0.40 -1.19
N GLU A 65 -22.33 0.99 -0.28
CA GLU A 65 -23.56 1.72 -0.61
C GLU A 65 -23.29 2.87 -1.60
N LYS A 66 -22.29 3.71 -1.32
CA LYS A 66 -21.89 4.83 -2.19
C LYS A 66 -21.36 4.33 -3.52
N TRP A 67 -20.56 3.27 -3.52
CA TRP A 67 -20.06 2.65 -4.74
C TRP A 67 -21.19 2.17 -5.63
N ARG A 68 -22.12 1.37 -5.08
CA ARG A 68 -23.25 0.81 -5.82
C ARG A 68 -24.20 1.88 -6.35
N ALA A 69 -24.43 2.96 -5.60
CA ALA A 69 -25.21 4.10 -6.09
C ALA A 69 -24.56 4.76 -7.32
N LYS A 70 -23.22 4.86 -7.35
CA LYS A 70 -22.44 5.44 -8.46
C LYS A 70 -22.24 4.45 -9.62
N HIS A 71 -22.18 3.16 -9.32
CA HIS A 71 -21.86 2.07 -10.25
C HIS A 71 -22.86 0.91 -10.11
N PRO A 72 -24.14 1.10 -10.49
CA PRO A 72 -25.21 0.14 -10.21
C PRO A 72 -25.08 -1.18 -10.97
N SER A 73 -24.28 -1.21 -12.04
CA SER A 73 -23.98 -2.42 -12.82
C SER A 73 -22.79 -3.23 -12.30
N SER A 74 -22.15 -2.80 -11.20
CA SER A 74 -21.06 -3.60 -10.59
C SER A 74 -21.61 -4.89 -10.01
N GLU A 75 -20.97 -6.01 -10.34
CA GLU A 75 -21.26 -7.33 -9.78
C GLU A 75 -20.27 -7.68 -8.67
N ILE A 76 -20.66 -8.62 -7.80
CA ILE A 76 -19.78 -9.19 -6.78
C ILE A 76 -19.19 -10.48 -7.37
N LEU A 77 -17.88 -10.64 -7.29
CA LEU A 77 -17.21 -11.89 -7.66
C LEU A 77 -17.40 -12.90 -6.53
N GLU A 78 -17.98 -14.06 -6.85
CA GLU A 78 -18.09 -15.23 -5.95
C GLU A 78 -16.83 -16.11 -5.97
#